data_AF-A0A9D9S8T7-F1
#
_entry.id   AF-A0A9D9S8T7-F1
#
_cell.length_a   1.000
_cell.length_b   1.000
_cell.length_c   1.000
_cell.angle_alpha   90.00
_cell.angle_beta   90.00
_cell.angle_gamma   90.00
#
_symmetry.space_group_name_H-M   'P 1'
#
loop_
_entity.id
_entity.type
_entity.pdbx_description
1 polymer ?
#
loop_
_entity_poly.entity_id
_entity_poly.type
_entity_poly.pdbx_seq_one_letter_code
_entity_poly.pdbx_strand_id
1 'polypeptide(L)'
;MQEIRTNRFEVTSAQVFTGAFVSACAVAAMLIGSFPLAASIVTIFAFAGIHNFMEFRYFAARMPLRWGRSRLYYSVGIGGVIVLAAAYLTLYFASGNWLWSLDNWAVLTATWNTAFVLWVGLLFYLRGKQRPRSDWSWAFPLALLLAAAAWLVPQYWSLSLVYIHPFVAMWFLERQIRRTKPEWLRAYHICLATIPVFVVGLWFVLAGQPNLSEETNLFWRITQHAGSEILPGISSHFLVATHVFLESIHYFVWILLIPLVDRKAVPWQISRIPLFSAKGGFPKLVVAALVVSLALVFVFWAGFSVDYTTTRDVYFAFAIAHVMAEFPFLIKML
;
A
#
# COMPACT_ATOMS: atom_id res chain seq x y z
N MET A 1 -16.62 -52.63 25.71
CA MET A 1 -17.28 -51.69 24.79
C MET A 1 -16.23 -50.72 24.28
N GLN A 2 -15.87 -50.80 23.00
CA GLN A 2 -14.94 -49.87 22.34
C GLN A 2 -15.71 -48.57 22.07
N GLU A 3 -15.30 -47.46 22.68
CA GLU A 3 -15.82 -46.14 22.35
C GLU A 3 -15.45 -45.82 20.89
N ILE A 4 -16.47 -45.76 20.03
CA ILE A 4 -16.33 -45.20 18.68
C ILE A 4 -16.06 -43.71 18.86
N ARG A 5 -14.78 -43.31 18.83
CA ARG A 5 -14.38 -41.91 18.72
C ARG A 5 -14.88 -41.38 17.38
N THR A 6 -16.04 -40.75 17.41
CA THR A 6 -16.49 -39.91 16.31
C THR A 6 -15.57 -38.69 16.27
N ASN A 7 -14.62 -38.68 15.33
CA ASN A 7 -13.79 -37.51 15.07
C ASN A 7 -14.69 -36.39 14.56
N ARG A 8 -15.19 -35.56 15.47
CA ARG A 8 -15.85 -34.31 15.10
C ARG A 8 -14.78 -33.39 14.52
N PHE A 9 -14.91 -33.07 13.24
CA PHE A 9 -14.08 -32.03 12.62
C PHE A 9 -14.47 -30.68 13.21
N GLU A 10 -13.72 -30.22 14.22
CA GLU A 10 -13.89 -28.88 14.76
C GLU A 10 -13.31 -27.85 13.80
N VAL A 11 -14.15 -26.91 13.35
CA VAL A 11 -13.70 -25.80 12.49
C VAL A 11 -12.88 -24.82 13.31
N THR A 12 -11.61 -24.69 12.96
CA THR A 12 -10.67 -23.77 13.61
C THR A 12 -10.87 -22.33 13.12
N SER A 13 -10.50 -21.35 13.94
CA SER A 13 -10.55 -19.93 13.54
C SER A 13 -9.66 -19.61 12.32
N ALA A 14 -8.57 -20.36 12.13
CA ALA A 14 -7.70 -20.24 10.95
C ALA A 14 -8.39 -20.72 9.66
N GLN A 15 -9.20 -21.79 9.74
CA GLN A 15 -10.02 -22.24 8.61
C GLN A 15 -11.10 -21.22 8.27
N VAL A 16 -11.78 -20.64 9.28
CA VAL A 16 -12.75 -19.56 9.06
C VAL A 16 -12.08 -18.35 8.40
N PHE A 17 -10.90 -17.94 8.88
CA PHE A 17 -10.12 -16.85 8.27
C PHE A 17 -9.79 -17.14 6.80
N THR A 18 -9.33 -18.36 6.50
CA THR A 18 -8.99 -18.76 5.12
C THR A 18 -10.21 -18.75 4.22
N GLY A 19 -11.31 -19.36 4.66
CA GLY A 19 -12.57 -19.38 3.90
C GLY A 19 -13.08 -17.97 3.63
N ALA A 20 -13.14 -17.12 4.66
CA ALA A 20 -13.61 -15.75 4.53
C ALA A 20 -12.72 -14.92 3.57
N PHE A 21 -11.40 -15.04 3.66
CA PHE A 21 -10.48 -14.32 2.77
C PHE A 21 -10.63 -14.78 1.32
N VAL A 22 -10.63 -16.09 1.07
CA VAL A 22 -10.75 -16.64 -0.29
C VAL A 22 -12.11 -16.29 -0.90
N SER A 23 -13.20 -16.38 -0.13
CA SER A 23 -14.52 -15.95 -0.60
C SER A 23 -14.57 -14.46 -0.90
N ALA A 24 -13.96 -13.61 -0.06
CA ALA A 24 -13.87 -12.17 -0.32
C ALA A 24 -13.09 -11.88 -1.61
N CYS A 25 -11.96 -12.55 -1.83
CA CYS A 25 -11.20 -12.42 -3.09
C CYS A 25 -12.00 -12.91 -4.30
N ALA A 26 -12.73 -14.02 -4.20
CA ALA A 26 -13.56 -14.52 -5.29
C ALA A 26 -14.67 -13.53 -5.65
N VAL A 27 -15.40 -13.02 -4.66
CA VAL A 27 -16.45 -12.01 -4.86
C VAL A 27 -15.86 -10.73 -5.43
N ALA A 28 -14.72 -10.25 -4.90
CA ALA A 28 -14.04 -9.07 -5.41
C ALA A 28 -13.61 -9.26 -6.88
N ALA A 29 -12.97 -10.38 -7.22
CA ALA A 29 -12.56 -10.67 -8.60
C ALA A 29 -13.75 -10.73 -9.56
N MET A 30 -14.87 -11.34 -9.16
CA MET A 30 -16.09 -11.37 -9.96
C MET A 30 -16.66 -9.97 -10.18
N LEU A 31 -16.89 -9.20 -9.12
CA LEU A 31 -17.49 -7.87 -9.21
C LEU A 31 -16.59 -6.88 -9.97
N ILE A 32 -15.29 -6.88 -9.67
CA ILE A 32 -14.31 -6.00 -10.31
C ILE A 32 -14.11 -6.41 -11.77
N GLY A 33 -14.04 -7.70 -12.07
CA GLY A 33 -13.92 -8.18 -13.45
C GLY A 33 -15.12 -7.79 -14.31
N SER A 34 -16.34 -7.83 -13.75
CA SER A 34 -17.56 -7.42 -14.44
C SER A 34 -17.68 -5.90 -14.61
N PHE A 35 -17.24 -5.10 -13.63
CA PHE A 35 -17.43 -3.64 -13.62
C PHE A 35 -16.18 -2.88 -13.15
N PRO A 36 -15.04 -2.98 -13.87
CA PRO A 36 -13.75 -2.50 -13.37
C PRO A 36 -13.71 -0.98 -13.13
N LEU A 37 -14.33 -0.19 -14.01
CA LEU A 37 -14.39 1.27 -13.86
C LEU A 37 -15.24 1.67 -12.64
N ALA A 38 -16.44 1.13 -12.52
CA ALA A 38 -17.33 1.41 -11.39
C ALA A 38 -16.72 0.94 -10.07
N ALA A 39 -16.10 -0.24 -10.05
CA ALA A 39 -15.40 -0.74 -8.89
C ALA A 39 -14.21 0.14 -8.51
N SER A 40 -13.42 0.65 -9.48
CA SER A 40 -12.35 1.61 -9.20
C SER A 40 -12.88 2.86 -8.51
N ILE A 41 -13.99 3.41 -9.01
CA ILE A 41 -14.62 4.61 -8.46
C ILE A 41 -15.10 4.35 -7.03
N VAL A 42 -15.87 3.28 -6.82
CA VAL A 42 -16.43 2.97 -5.50
C VAL A 42 -15.33 2.64 -4.48
N THR A 43 -14.33 1.85 -4.87
CA THR A 43 -13.24 1.45 -3.97
C THR A 43 -12.45 2.67 -3.50
N ILE A 44 -12.08 3.58 -4.40
CA ILE A 44 -11.34 4.80 -4.02
C ILE A 44 -12.25 5.74 -3.23
N PHE A 45 -13.48 6.00 -3.70
CA PHE A 45 -14.45 6.84 -2.97
C PHE A 45 -14.59 6.40 -1.51
N ALA A 46 -14.88 5.12 -1.28
CA ALA A 46 -15.24 4.63 0.03
C ALA A 46 -14.03 4.47 0.96
N PHE A 47 -12.90 4.01 0.43
CA PHE A 47 -11.85 3.45 1.28
C PHE A 47 -10.53 4.22 1.26
N ALA A 48 -10.26 5.04 0.24
CA ALA A 48 -9.00 5.77 0.12
C ALA A 48 -8.70 6.65 1.35
N GLY A 49 -9.65 7.46 1.81
CA GLY A 49 -9.45 8.27 3.01
C GLY A 49 -9.30 7.42 4.28
N ILE A 50 -10.17 6.42 4.46
CA ILE A 50 -10.16 5.56 5.66
C ILE A 50 -8.85 4.78 5.77
N HIS A 51 -8.36 4.19 4.68
CA HIS A 51 -7.13 3.41 4.73
C HIS A 51 -5.93 4.28 5.16
N ASN A 52 -5.79 5.49 4.60
CA ASN A 52 -4.76 6.46 4.98
C ASN A 52 -4.80 6.79 6.48
N PHE A 53 -6.01 7.03 7.01
CA PHE A 53 -6.18 7.30 8.44
C PHE A 53 -5.75 6.11 9.30
N MET A 54 -6.18 4.91 8.92
CA MET A 54 -5.87 3.67 9.64
C MET A 54 -4.37 3.35 9.62
N GLU A 55 -3.72 3.53 8.48
CA GLU A 55 -2.29 3.38 8.30
C GLU A 55 -1.50 4.42 9.10
N PHE A 56 -1.84 5.71 8.98
CA PHE A 56 -1.20 6.78 9.74
C PHE A 56 -1.26 6.50 11.24
N ARG A 57 -2.45 6.13 11.75
CA ARG A 57 -2.64 5.74 13.15
C ARG A 57 -1.77 4.54 13.52
N TYR A 58 -1.71 3.53 12.66
CA TYR A 58 -0.90 2.34 12.87
C TYR A 58 0.58 2.67 13.04
N PHE A 59 1.12 3.60 12.24
CA PHE A 59 2.49 4.09 12.35
C PHE A 59 2.71 4.95 13.58
N ALA A 60 1.78 5.85 13.91
CA ALA A 60 1.83 6.63 15.14
C ALA A 60 1.93 5.72 16.37
N ALA A 61 1.19 4.61 16.40
CA ALA A 61 1.25 3.63 17.49
C ALA A 61 2.59 2.87 17.58
N ARG A 62 3.41 2.88 16.53
CA ARG A 62 4.72 2.20 16.44
C ARG A 62 5.90 3.15 16.54
N MET A 63 5.67 4.45 16.48
CA MET A 63 6.71 5.44 16.62
C MET A 63 7.20 5.49 18.08
N PRO A 64 8.51 5.29 18.34
CA PRO A 64 9.03 5.33 19.69
C PRO A 64 9.10 6.77 20.20
N LEU A 65 8.86 6.96 21.50
CA LEU A 65 8.94 8.27 22.17
C LEU A 65 10.33 8.92 22.04
N ARG A 66 11.38 8.11 22.15
CA ARG A 66 12.78 8.55 22.03
C ARG A 66 13.46 7.70 20.97
N TRP A 67 14.08 8.36 19.99
CA TRP A 67 14.72 7.64 18.88
C TRP A 67 16.06 7.00 19.27
N GLY A 68 16.76 7.56 20.27
CA GLY A 68 18.02 7.00 20.79
C GLY A 68 19.03 6.69 19.68
N ARG A 69 19.56 5.46 19.67
CA ARG A 69 20.46 4.95 18.62
C ARG A 69 19.86 4.93 17.21
N SER A 70 18.53 5.03 17.10
CA SER A 70 17.81 5.07 15.82
C SER A 70 17.54 6.49 15.32
N ARG A 71 18.09 7.54 15.96
CA ARG A 71 17.85 8.95 15.57
C ARG A 71 18.15 9.20 14.10
N LEU A 72 19.34 8.82 13.63
CA LEU A 72 19.72 9.01 12.23
C LEU A 72 18.77 8.28 11.28
N TYR A 73 18.38 7.04 11.61
CA TYR A 73 17.44 6.26 10.81
C TYR A 73 16.07 6.95 10.68
N TYR A 74 15.48 7.39 11.79
CA TYR A 74 14.18 8.06 11.74
C TYR A 74 14.25 9.44 11.09
N SER A 75 15.35 10.20 11.29
CA SER A 75 15.58 11.47 10.61
C SER A 75 15.68 11.28 9.09
N VAL A 76 16.46 10.30 8.62
CA VAL A 76 16.58 9.99 7.18
C VAL A 76 15.29 9.43 6.61
N GLY A 77 14.58 8.58 7.36
CA GLY A 77 13.28 8.04 6.96
C GLY A 77 12.24 9.12 6.78
N ILE A 78 11.96 9.89 7.83
CA ILE A 78 10.93 10.95 7.78
C ILE A 78 11.35 12.08 6.83
N GLY A 79 12.63 12.50 6.86
CA GLY A 79 13.15 13.53 5.98
C GLY A 79 13.06 13.14 4.50
N GLY A 80 13.38 11.88 4.17
CA GLY A 80 13.24 11.37 2.80
C GLY A 80 11.80 11.34 2.33
N VAL A 81 10.84 10.89 3.18
CA VAL A 81 9.40 10.97 2.85
C VAL A 81 9.00 12.40 2.51
N ILE A 82 9.37 13.39 3.33
CA ILE A 82 9.01 14.80 3.10
C ILE A 82 9.63 15.33 1.80
N VAL A 83 10.94 15.13 1.60
CA VAL A 83 11.67 15.67 0.45
C VAL A 83 11.21 14.99 -0.85
N LEU A 84 11.09 13.67 -0.88
CA LEU A 84 10.66 12.94 -2.07
C LEU A 84 9.19 13.18 -2.40
N ALA A 85 8.31 13.31 -1.39
CA ALA A 85 6.91 13.70 -1.60
C ALA A 85 6.84 15.12 -2.16
N ALA A 86 7.55 16.08 -1.58
CA ALA A 86 7.56 17.46 -2.08
C ALA A 86 8.10 17.54 -3.51
N ALA A 87 9.17 16.82 -3.83
CA ALA A 87 9.69 16.72 -5.19
C ALA A 87 8.66 16.11 -6.14
N TYR A 88 8.00 15.01 -5.74
CA TYR A 88 6.94 14.38 -6.53
C TYR A 88 5.77 15.33 -6.79
N LEU A 89 5.27 16.00 -5.75
CA LEU A 89 4.16 16.95 -5.84
C LEU A 89 4.52 18.15 -6.73
N THR A 90 5.76 18.64 -6.62
CA THR A 90 6.25 19.73 -7.47
C THR A 90 6.22 19.32 -8.94
N LEU A 91 6.70 18.11 -9.26
CA LEU A 91 6.63 17.57 -10.62
C LEU A 91 5.17 17.39 -11.05
N TYR A 92 4.34 16.80 -10.19
CA TYR A 92 2.93 16.56 -10.48
C TYR A 92 2.14 17.83 -10.80
N PHE A 93 2.29 18.88 -10.00
CA PHE A 93 1.55 20.11 -10.26
C PHE A 93 2.19 21.01 -11.33
N ALA A 94 3.49 20.90 -11.58
CA ALA A 94 4.16 21.67 -12.63
C ALA A 94 3.88 21.12 -14.03
N SER A 95 3.68 19.81 -14.18
CA SER A 95 3.56 19.16 -15.48
C SER A 95 2.39 18.20 -15.64
N GLY A 96 1.49 18.16 -14.65
CA GLY A 96 0.34 17.28 -14.65
C GLY A 96 0.71 15.84 -14.31
N ASN A 97 0.05 14.87 -14.93
CA ASN A 97 0.23 13.44 -14.64
C ASN A 97 1.54 12.86 -15.25
N TRP A 98 2.65 13.53 -14.99
CA TRP A 98 3.99 13.37 -15.56
C TRP A 98 4.56 11.94 -15.46
N LEU A 99 4.15 11.20 -14.43
CA LEU A 99 4.60 9.82 -14.21
C LEU A 99 4.17 8.88 -15.34
N TRP A 100 3.10 9.23 -16.05
CA TRP A 100 2.46 8.38 -17.05
C TRP A 100 2.64 8.89 -18.49
N SER A 101 3.26 10.06 -18.68
CA SER A 101 3.53 10.61 -20.01
C SER A 101 4.88 10.11 -20.55
N LEU A 102 4.88 9.59 -21.79
CA LEU A 102 6.08 9.06 -22.45
C LEU A 102 7.04 10.15 -22.95
N ASP A 103 6.54 11.32 -23.32
CA ASP A 103 7.27 12.19 -24.25
C ASP A 103 8.21 13.22 -23.60
N ASN A 104 7.96 13.68 -22.37
CA ASN A 104 8.66 14.87 -21.85
C ASN A 104 9.31 14.77 -20.46
N TRP A 105 9.14 13.66 -19.73
CA TRP A 105 9.54 13.61 -18.32
C TRP A 105 10.36 12.40 -17.90
N ALA A 106 10.77 11.54 -18.84
CA ALA A 106 11.52 10.31 -18.55
C ALA A 106 12.78 10.55 -17.69
N VAL A 107 13.52 11.64 -17.93
CA VAL A 107 14.71 12.00 -17.13
C VAL A 107 14.33 12.36 -15.69
N LEU A 108 13.28 13.15 -15.48
CA LEU A 108 12.83 13.50 -14.13
C LEU A 108 12.24 12.28 -13.42
N THR A 109 11.56 11.38 -14.13
CA THR A 109 11.04 10.13 -13.59
C THR A 109 12.17 9.22 -13.16
N ALA A 110 13.16 9.01 -14.01
CA ALA A 110 14.36 8.24 -13.69
C ALA A 110 15.14 8.86 -12.52
N THR A 111 15.24 10.19 -12.47
CA THR A 111 15.91 10.92 -11.38
C THR A 111 15.18 10.75 -10.05
N TRP A 112 13.85 10.93 -10.04
CA TRP A 112 13.05 10.73 -8.84
C TRP A 112 13.10 9.26 -8.37
N ASN A 113 12.96 8.30 -9.30
CA ASN A 113 13.08 6.87 -9.01
C ASN A 113 14.47 6.53 -8.45
N THR A 114 15.54 7.12 -8.99
CA THR A 114 16.91 6.94 -8.47
C THR A 114 17.02 7.46 -7.04
N ALA A 115 16.53 8.68 -6.78
CA ALA A 115 16.56 9.26 -5.44
C ALA A 115 15.77 8.41 -4.43
N PHE A 116 14.60 7.91 -4.83
CA PHE A 116 13.78 7.00 -4.04
C PHE A 116 14.52 5.68 -3.73
N VAL A 117 15.08 5.01 -4.75
CA VAL A 117 15.79 3.73 -4.58
C VAL A 117 17.03 3.89 -3.69
N LEU A 118 17.82 4.95 -3.90
CA LEU A 118 19.00 5.23 -3.07
C LEU A 118 18.62 5.56 -1.63
N TRP A 119 17.52 6.28 -1.42
CA TRP A 119 16.99 6.55 -0.09
C TRP A 119 16.57 5.24 0.61
N VAL A 120 15.85 4.34 -0.07
CA VAL A 120 15.50 3.02 0.47
C VAL A 120 16.76 2.21 0.79
N GLY A 121 17.75 2.18 -0.11
CA GLY A 121 19.04 1.51 0.13
C GLY A 121 19.77 2.05 1.35
N LEU A 122 19.77 3.37 1.55
CA LEU A 122 20.32 4.02 2.74
C LEU A 122 19.57 3.61 4.01
N LEU A 123 18.24 3.47 3.97
CA LEU A 123 17.47 2.97 5.13
C LEU A 123 17.86 1.55 5.51
N PHE A 124 18.01 0.64 4.53
CA PHE A 124 18.52 -0.71 4.77
C PHE A 124 19.91 -0.67 5.40
N TYR A 125 20.84 0.10 4.85
CA TYR A 125 22.18 0.23 5.42
C TYR A 125 22.16 0.74 6.87
N LEU A 126 21.39 1.79 7.16
CA LEU A 126 21.24 2.34 8.50
C LEU A 126 20.57 1.36 9.46
N ARG A 127 19.65 0.52 8.97
CA ARG A 127 19.07 -0.58 9.75
C ARG A 127 20.10 -1.65 10.08
N GLY A 128 20.93 -2.04 9.10
CA GLY A 128 22.04 -2.99 9.29
C GLY A 128 23.02 -2.52 10.37
N LYS A 129 23.41 -1.24 10.37
CA LYS A 129 24.28 -0.64 11.40
C LYS A 129 23.75 -0.75 12.83
N GLN A 130 22.43 -0.89 13.01
CA GLN A 130 21.82 -1.08 14.33
C GLN A 130 21.92 -2.53 14.82
N ARG A 131 22.38 -3.47 13.99
CA ARG A 131 22.51 -4.89 14.28
C ARG A 131 23.98 -5.26 14.48
N PRO A 132 24.40 -5.69 15.69
CA PRO A 132 25.82 -5.92 16.03
C PRO A 132 26.56 -7.00 15.22
N ARG A 133 25.91 -7.71 14.30
CA ARG A 133 26.47 -8.86 13.56
C ARG A 133 26.00 -8.94 12.10
N SER A 134 25.53 -7.84 11.54
CA SER A 134 24.99 -7.84 10.18
C SER A 134 25.63 -6.74 9.36
N ASP A 135 26.31 -7.10 8.28
CA ASP A 135 26.74 -6.15 7.27
C ASP A 135 25.71 -6.07 6.16
N TRP A 136 25.03 -4.92 6.09
CA TRP A 136 24.04 -4.62 5.04
C TRP A 136 24.60 -3.62 4.02
N SER A 137 25.93 -3.50 3.91
CA SER A 137 26.59 -2.71 2.87
C SER A 137 26.17 -3.13 1.46
N TRP A 138 25.80 -4.40 1.26
CA TRP A 138 25.23 -4.94 0.02
C TRP A 138 23.93 -4.22 -0.43
N ALA A 139 23.27 -3.48 0.46
CA ALA A 139 22.13 -2.65 0.10
C ALA A 139 22.50 -1.59 -0.96
N PHE A 140 23.74 -1.09 -0.98
CA PHE A 140 24.19 -0.11 -1.97
C PHE A 140 24.35 -0.68 -3.38
N PRO A 141 25.10 -1.78 -3.62
CA PRO A 141 25.18 -2.36 -4.96
C PRO A 141 23.81 -2.79 -5.48
N LEU A 142 22.91 -3.32 -4.62
CA LEU A 142 21.55 -3.61 -5.03
C LEU A 142 20.77 -2.33 -5.39
N ALA A 143 20.84 -1.28 -4.56
CA ALA A 143 20.17 -0.01 -4.85
C ALA A 143 20.68 0.63 -6.14
N LEU A 144 21.99 0.58 -6.41
CA LEU A 144 22.57 1.08 -7.66
C LEU A 144 22.13 0.26 -8.88
N LEU A 145 22.05 -1.07 -8.75
CA LEU A 145 21.54 -1.93 -9.81
C LEU A 145 20.06 -1.65 -10.10
N LEU A 146 19.24 -1.48 -9.06
CA LEU A 146 17.82 -1.13 -9.19
C LEU A 146 17.63 0.28 -9.77
N ALA A 147 18.47 1.24 -9.38
CA ALA A 147 18.49 2.57 -9.98
C ALA A 147 18.83 2.48 -11.47
N ALA A 148 19.85 1.70 -11.85
CA ALA A 148 20.20 1.48 -13.26
C ALA A 148 19.03 0.85 -14.04
N ALA A 149 18.32 -0.12 -13.45
CA ALA A 149 17.11 -0.68 -14.05
C ALA A 149 15.98 0.35 -14.22
N ALA A 150 15.81 1.24 -13.24
CA ALA A 150 14.85 2.35 -13.33
C ALA A 150 15.21 3.37 -14.42
N TRP A 151 16.49 3.49 -14.81
CA TRP A 151 16.90 4.30 -15.96
C TRP A 151 16.63 3.63 -17.31
N LEU A 152 16.68 2.29 -17.38
CA LEU A 152 16.40 1.56 -18.62
C LEU A 152 14.92 1.69 -19.03
N VAL A 153 14.02 1.62 -18.06
CA VAL A 153 12.56 1.62 -18.29
C VAL A 153 11.80 2.38 -17.19
N PRO A 154 11.95 3.72 -17.10
CA PRO A 154 11.46 4.50 -15.94
C PRO A 154 9.95 4.39 -15.73
N GLN A 155 9.15 4.35 -16.79
CA GLN A 155 7.70 4.21 -16.69
C GLN A 155 7.30 2.81 -16.19
N TYR A 156 7.95 1.75 -16.66
CA TYR A 156 7.70 0.39 -16.17
C TYR A 156 8.09 0.26 -14.70
N TRP A 157 9.15 0.93 -14.26
CA TRP A 157 9.53 0.97 -12.85
C TRP A 157 8.43 1.61 -12.02
N SER A 158 7.96 2.79 -12.41
CA SER A 158 6.88 3.50 -11.71
C SER A 158 5.57 2.71 -11.70
N LEU A 159 5.21 2.06 -12.82
CA LEU A 159 4.05 1.16 -12.89
C LEU A 159 4.22 -0.05 -11.97
N SER A 160 5.43 -0.62 -11.89
CA SER A 160 5.69 -1.75 -11.01
C SER A 160 5.46 -1.40 -9.54
N LEU A 161 5.80 -0.17 -9.11
CA LEU A 161 5.50 0.30 -7.76
C LEU A 161 4.00 0.34 -7.50
N VAL A 162 3.18 0.76 -8.49
CA VAL A 162 1.72 0.73 -8.38
C VAL A 162 1.19 -0.68 -8.16
N TYR A 163 1.70 -1.67 -8.89
CA TYR A 163 1.24 -3.06 -8.71
C TYR A 163 1.86 -3.79 -7.51
N ILE A 164 3.03 -3.35 -7.03
CA ILE A 164 3.75 -3.98 -5.91
C ILE A 164 3.34 -3.40 -4.56
N HIS A 165 3.02 -2.11 -4.46
CA HIS A 165 2.70 -1.50 -3.16
C HIS A 165 1.55 -2.20 -2.40
N PRO A 166 0.51 -2.78 -3.03
CA PRO A 166 -0.55 -3.48 -2.32
C PRO A 166 -0.03 -4.59 -1.40
N PHE A 167 1.07 -5.23 -1.79
CA PHE A 167 1.72 -6.30 -1.04
C PHE A 167 2.48 -5.80 0.21
N VAL A 168 2.76 -4.51 0.31
CA VAL A 168 3.42 -3.94 1.50
C VAL A 168 2.51 -4.09 2.73
N ALA A 169 1.21 -3.78 2.60
CA ALA A 169 0.22 -3.99 3.66
C ALA A 169 0.15 -5.47 4.09
N MET A 170 0.22 -6.39 3.12
CA MET A 170 0.27 -7.83 3.38
C MET A 170 1.52 -8.20 4.20
N TRP A 171 2.67 -7.58 3.92
CA TRP A 171 3.86 -7.80 4.74
C TRP A 171 3.65 -7.29 6.17
N PHE A 172 3.08 -6.10 6.36
CA PHE A 172 2.72 -5.60 7.69
C PHE A 172 1.80 -6.57 8.43
N LEU A 173 0.78 -7.11 7.76
CA LEU A 173 -0.15 -8.09 8.32
C LEU A 173 0.56 -9.38 8.73
N GLU A 174 1.44 -9.95 7.89
CA GLU A 174 2.21 -11.14 8.23
C GLU A 174 3.00 -10.94 9.53
N ARG A 175 3.66 -9.78 9.66
CA ARG A 175 4.44 -9.45 10.85
C ARG A 175 3.56 -9.34 12.09
N GLN A 176 2.32 -8.87 11.96
CA GLN A 176 1.37 -8.87 13.07
C GLN A 176 0.89 -10.28 13.41
N ILE A 177 0.46 -11.06 12.41
CA ILE A 177 0.02 -12.45 12.58
C ILE A 177 1.09 -13.27 13.30
N ARG A 178 2.34 -13.20 12.85
CA ARG A 178 3.47 -13.91 13.47
C ARG A 178 3.66 -13.57 14.95
N ARG A 179 3.32 -12.35 15.37
CA ARG A 179 3.47 -11.88 16.75
C ARG A 179 2.26 -12.15 17.63
N THR A 180 1.04 -12.06 17.09
CA THR A 180 -0.19 -12.09 17.90
C THR A 180 -1.06 -13.32 17.68
N LYS A 181 -0.98 -13.97 16.51
CA LYS A 181 -1.76 -15.16 16.13
C LYS A 181 -0.91 -16.12 15.28
N PRO A 182 0.21 -16.66 15.80
CA PRO A 182 1.12 -17.50 15.01
C PRO A 182 0.45 -18.73 14.39
N GLU A 183 -0.63 -19.23 15.00
CA GLU A 183 -1.46 -20.32 14.48
C GLU A 183 -2.18 -19.99 13.16
N TRP A 184 -2.40 -18.70 12.86
CA TRP A 184 -2.96 -18.25 11.58
C TRP A 184 -1.93 -18.15 10.45
N LEU A 185 -0.62 -18.27 10.73
CA LEU A 185 0.42 -17.98 9.74
C LEU A 185 0.35 -18.92 8.52
N ARG A 186 0.06 -20.21 8.73
CA ARG A 186 -0.10 -21.16 7.61
C ARG A 186 -1.32 -20.84 6.76
N ALA A 187 -2.46 -20.55 7.41
CA ALA A 187 -3.68 -20.11 6.75
C ALA A 187 -3.44 -18.83 5.94
N TYR A 188 -2.70 -17.88 6.50
CA TYR A 188 -2.32 -16.64 5.85
C TYR A 188 -1.45 -16.85 4.60
N HIS A 189 -0.46 -17.75 4.64
CA HIS A 189 0.32 -18.07 3.44
C HIS A 189 -0.53 -18.72 2.34
N ILE A 190 -1.52 -19.54 2.70
CA ILE A 190 -2.50 -20.08 1.74
C ILE A 190 -3.29 -18.92 1.11
N CYS A 191 -3.76 -17.97 1.93
CA CYS A 191 -4.46 -16.77 1.46
C CYS A 191 -3.59 -15.94 0.50
N LEU A 192 -2.31 -15.74 0.80
CA LEU A 192 -1.39 -15.06 -0.10
C LEU A 192 -1.21 -15.79 -1.43
N ALA A 193 -1.13 -17.12 -1.39
CA ALA A 193 -0.99 -17.94 -2.60
C ALA A 193 -2.25 -17.91 -3.49
N THR A 194 -3.44 -17.57 -2.96
CA THR A 194 -4.64 -17.46 -3.80
C THR A 194 -4.72 -16.16 -4.58
N ILE A 195 -4.06 -15.08 -4.15
CA ILE A 195 -4.04 -13.80 -4.86
C ILE A 195 -3.56 -13.95 -6.32
N PRO A 196 -2.38 -14.52 -6.60
CA PRO A 196 -1.94 -14.72 -7.98
C PRO A 196 -2.86 -15.66 -8.77
N VAL A 197 -3.52 -16.63 -8.13
CA VAL A 197 -4.51 -17.50 -8.79
C VAL A 197 -5.70 -16.68 -9.30
N PHE A 198 -6.21 -15.74 -8.50
CA PHE A 198 -7.28 -14.84 -8.95
C PHE A 198 -6.82 -13.88 -10.04
N VAL A 199 -5.60 -13.34 -9.97
CA VAL A 199 -5.04 -12.48 -11.04
C VAL A 199 -4.91 -13.26 -12.35
N VAL A 200 -4.44 -14.51 -12.30
CA VAL A 200 -4.38 -15.40 -13.47
C VAL A 200 -5.79 -15.70 -14.00
N GLY A 201 -6.77 -15.92 -13.12
CA GLY A 201 -8.18 -16.05 -13.51
C GLY A 201 -8.71 -14.82 -14.24
N LEU A 202 -8.44 -13.62 -13.71
CA LEU A 202 -8.78 -12.36 -14.38
C LEU A 202 -8.08 -12.24 -15.75
N TRP A 203 -6.81 -12.63 -15.85
CA TRP A 203 -6.07 -12.63 -17.13
C TRP A 203 -6.77 -13.51 -18.17
N PHE A 204 -7.10 -14.76 -17.83
CA PHE A 204 -7.75 -15.67 -18.77
C PHE A 204 -9.10 -15.17 -19.27
N VAL A 205 -9.84 -14.44 -18.43
CA VAL A 205 -11.17 -13.93 -18.78
C VAL A 205 -11.11 -12.60 -19.52
N LEU A 206 -10.16 -11.73 -19.17
CA LEU A 206 -10.17 -10.31 -19.55
C LEU A 206 -9.07 -9.90 -20.53
N ALA A 207 -7.98 -10.67 -20.69
CA ALA A 207 -6.86 -10.27 -21.54
C ALA A 207 -7.25 -10.08 -23.02
N GLY A 208 -8.25 -10.83 -23.49
CA GLY A 208 -8.81 -10.71 -24.84
C GLY A 208 -10.05 -9.82 -24.96
N GLN A 209 -10.50 -9.19 -23.87
CA GLN A 209 -11.63 -8.25 -23.91
C GLN A 209 -11.20 -6.94 -24.56
N PRO A 210 -12.11 -6.23 -25.25
CA PRO A 210 -11.82 -4.91 -25.79
C PRO A 210 -11.38 -3.95 -24.66
N ASN A 211 -10.60 -2.94 -25.04
CA ASN A 211 -10.23 -1.88 -24.11
C ASN A 211 -11.49 -1.20 -23.55
N LEU A 212 -11.43 -0.78 -22.30
CA LEU A 212 -12.47 0.00 -21.65
C LEU A 212 -12.67 1.34 -22.37
N SER A 213 -13.90 1.86 -22.30
CA SER A 213 -14.20 3.20 -22.81
C SER A 213 -13.38 4.25 -22.08
N GLU A 214 -12.83 5.20 -22.85
CA GLU A 214 -12.09 6.37 -22.37
C GLU A 214 -12.84 7.68 -22.71
N GLU A 215 -14.18 7.60 -22.89
CA GLU A 215 -15.03 8.73 -23.30
C GLU A 215 -15.04 9.91 -22.32
N THR A 216 -14.71 9.66 -21.06
CA THR A 216 -14.64 10.70 -20.04
C THR A 216 -13.21 10.86 -19.53
N ASN A 217 -12.86 12.09 -19.13
CA ASN A 217 -11.58 12.37 -18.48
C ASN A 217 -11.33 11.45 -17.27
N LEU A 218 -12.39 11.09 -16.53
CA LEU A 218 -12.28 10.16 -15.41
C LEU A 218 -11.87 8.75 -15.86
N PHE A 219 -12.53 8.21 -16.88
CA PHE A 219 -12.24 6.86 -17.35
C PHE A 219 -10.86 6.78 -17.95
N TRP A 220 -10.48 7.77 -18.75
CA TRP A 220 -9.11 7.90 -19.23
C TRP A 220 -8.10 7.95 -18.07
N ARG A 221 -8.32 8.77 -17.03
CA ARG A 221 -7.44 8.79 -15.84
C ARG A 221 -7.33 7.42 -15.16
N ILE A 222 -8.42 6.65 -15.10
CA ILE A 222 -8.44 5.31 -14.49
C ILE A 222 -7.62 4.32 -15.32
N THR A 223 -7.80 4.29 -16.64
CA THR A 223 -7.07 3.37 -17.53
C THR A 223 -5.57 3.72 -17.56
N GLN A 224 -5.25 5.01 -17.61
CA GLN A 224 -3.88 5.52 -17.55
C GLN A 224 -3.16 5.10 -16.27
N HIS A 225 -3.81 5.26 -15.12
CA HIS A 225 -3.23 4.89 -13.84
C HIS A 225 -2.99 3.38 -13.71
N ALA A 226 -3.79 2.57 -14.42
CA ALA A 226 -3.56 1.12 -14.54
C ALA A 226 -2.48 0.77 -15.59
N GLY A 227 -1.94 1.75 -16.32
CA GLY A 227 -0.82 1.58 -17.24
C GLY A 227 -1.21 1.29 -18.69
N SER A 228 -2.41 1.67 -19.16
CA SER A 228 -2.85 1.41 -20.55
C SER A 228 -1.89 2.00 -21.61
N GLU A 229 -1.31 3.19 -21.38
CA GLU A 229 -0.30 3.78 -22.26
C GLU A 229 1.08 3.10 -22.19
N ILE A 230 1.41 2.50 -21.04
CA ILE A 230 2.71 1.83 -20.84
C ILE A 230 2.67 0.41 -21.42
N LEU A 231 1.51 -0.25 -21.37
CA LEU A 231 1.29 -1.63 -21.79
C LEU A 231 0.24 -1.70 -22.93
N PRO A 232 0.48 -1.07 -24.10
CA PRO A 232 -0.54 -0.91 -25.15
C PRO A 232 -1.01 -2.23 -25.77
N GLY A 233 -0.27 -3.33 -25.59
CA GLY A 233 -0.64 -4.66 -26.05
C GLY A 233 -1.51 -5.46 -25.06
N ILE A 234 -1.87 -4.88 -23.91
CA ILE A 234 -2.67 -5.53 -22.87
C ILE A 234 -3.99 -4.79 -22.71
N SER A 235 -5.09 -5.54 -22.65
CA SER A 235 -6.43 -4.98 -22.47
C SER A 235 -6.50 -4.08 -21.24
N SER A 236 -6.94 -2.82 -21.42
CA SER A 236 -7.16 -1.90 -20.30
C SER A 236 -8.24 -2.42 -19.35
N HIS A 237 -9.15 -3.28 -19.82
CA HIS A 237 -10.12 -3.99 -18.97
C HIS A 237 -9.40 -4.86 -17.95
N PHE A 238 -8.47 -5.70 -18.39
CA PHE A 238 -7.66 -6.53 -17.50
C PHE A 238 -6.77 -5.70 -16.57
N LEU A 239 -6.11 -4.65 -17.09
CA LEU A 239 -5.21 -3.80 -16.30
C LEU A 239 -5.94 -3.12 -15.14
N VAL A 240 -7.08 -2.46 -15.42
CA VAL A 240 -7.90 -1.80 -14.38
C VAL A 240 -8.46 -2.83 -13.41
N ALA A 241 -8.98 -3.97 -13.89
CA ALA A 241 -9.51 -5.00 -13.01
C ALA A 241 -8.45 -5.53 -12.04
N THR A 242 -7.24 -5.80 -12.53
CA THR A 242 -6.13 -6.28 -11.71
C THR A 242 -5.69 -5.24 -10.69
N HIS A 243 -5.54 -3.98 -11.14
CA HIS A 243 -5.15 -2.88 -10.25
C HIS A 243 -6.17 -2.70 -9.12
N VAL A 244 -7.46 -2.60 -9.45
CA VAL A 244 -8.54 -2.42 -8.46
C VAL A 244 -8.65 -3.63 -7.53
N PHE A 245 -8.43 -4.84 -8.03
CA PHE A 245 -8.43 -6.06 -7.20
C PHE A 245 -7.33 -6.02 -6.13
N LEU A 246 -6.09 -5.73 -6.54
CA LEU A 246 -4.96 -5.63 -5.61
C LEU A 246 -5.16 -4.48 -4.61
N GLU A 247 -5.62 -3.33 -5.09
CA GLU A 247 -5.89 -2.15 -4.24
C GLU A 247 -7.01 -2.43 -3.23
N SER A 248 -8.05 -3.17 -3.64
CA SER A 248 -9.12 -3.57 -2.72
C SER A 248 -8.60 -4.49 -1.61
N ILE A 249 -7.68 -5.41 -1.92
CA ILE A 249 -7.02 -6.25 -0.91
C ILE A 249 -6.15 -5.39 0.02
N HIS A 250 -5.40 -4.44 -0.52
CA HIS A 250 -4.59 -3.50 0.25
C HIS A 250 -5.43 -2.74 1.28
N TYR A 251 -6.55 -2.15 0.84
CA TYR A 251 -7.49 -1.46 1.74
C TYR A 251 -8.11 -2.42 2.75
N PHE A 252 -8.51 -3.61 2.33
CA PHE A 252 -9.06 -4.63 3.22
C PHE A 252 -8.08 -5.00 4.34
N VAL A 253 -6.79 -5.12 4.02
CA VAL A 253 -5.75 -5.40 5.01
C VAL A 253 -5.63 -4.27 6.03
N TRP A 254 -5.52 -3.02 5.58
CA TRP A 254 -5.35 -1.86 6.45
C TRP A 254 -6.58 -1.56 7.31
N ILE A 255 -7.76 -1.60 6.71
CA ILE A 255 -9.03 -1.19 7.34
C ILE A 255 -9.56 -2.30 8.27
N LEU A 256 -9.43 -3.57 7.89
CA LEU A 256 -10.06 -4.68 8.61
C LEU A 256 -9.06 -5.65 9.24
N LEU A 257 -8.16 -6.25 8.45
CA LEU A 257 -7.37 -7.39 8.93
C LEU A 257 -6.34 -7.01 9.98
N ILE A 258 -5.64 -5.88 9.81
CA ILE A 258 -4.66 -5.41 10.79
C ILE A 258 -5.34 -5.09 12.14
N PRO A 259 -6.45 -4.33 12.21
CA PRO A 259 -7.20 -4.14 13.46
C PRO A 259 -7.75 -5.43 14.08
N LEU A 260 -8.13 -6.41 13.27
CA LEU A 260 -8.61 -7.72 13.73
C LEU A 260 -7.50 -8.55 14.41
N VAL A 261 -6.27 -8.42 13.94
CA VAL A 261 -5.11 -9.21 14.40
C VAL A 261 -4.34 -8.50 15.51
N ASP A 262 -4.22 -7.17 15.47
CA ASP A 262 -3.50 -6.35 16.46
C ASP A 262 -4.44 -5.36 17.16
N ARG A 263 -4.73 -5.61 18.44
CA ARG A 263 -5.58 -4.71 19.26
C ARG A 263 -5.02 -3.30 19.38
N LYS A 264 -3.69 -3.09 19.22
CA LYS A 264 -3.11 -1.73 19.21
C LYS A 264 -3.46 -0.96 17.95
N ALA A 265 -3.83 -1.66 16.86
CA ALA A 265 -4.25 -1.05 15.60
C ALA A 265 -5.74 -0.61 15.58
N VAL A 266 -6.51 -0.89 16.64
CA VAL A 266 -7.94 -0.53 16.74
C VAL A 266 -8.14 1.00 16.85
N PRO A 267 -8.93 1.63 15.96
CA PRO A 267 -8.89 3.08 15.73
C PRO A 267 -9.14 3.93 16.99
N TRP A 268 -10.11 3.54 17.82
CA TRP A 268 -10.52 4.27 19.02
C TRP A 268 -9.59 4.11 20.24
N GLN A 269 -8.61 3.20 20.20
CA GLN A 269 -7.69 2.97 21.34
C GLN A 269 -6.49 3.92 21.34
N ILE A 270 -6.71 5.23 21.48
CA ILE A 270 -5.64 6.26 21.42
C ILE A 270 -4.63 6.11 22.56
N SER A 271 -5.06 5.62 23.73
CA SER A 271 -4.18 5.35 24.88
C SER A 271 -3.06 4.33 24.60
N ARG A 272 -3.19 3.54 23.53
CA ARG A 272 -2.16 2.58 23.08
C ARG A 272 -1.03 3.22 22.28
N ILE A 273 -1.16 4.49 21.89
CA ILE A 273 -0.13 5.23 21.16
C ILE A 273 0.92 5.72 22.17
N PRO A 274 2.19 5.30 22.08
CA PRO A 274 3.22 5.68 23.05
C PRO A 274 3.42 7.20 23.15
N LEU A 275 3.35 7.90 22.02
CA LEU A 275 3.45 9.36 21.95
C LEU A 275 2.30 10.08 22.67
N PHE A 276 1.17 9.42 22.87
CA PHE A 276 0.02 9.97 23.59
C PHE A 276 0.06 9.65 25.09
N SER A 277 0.32 8.40 25.46
CA SER A 277 0.15 7.94 26.85
C SER A 277 1.41 8.02 27.72
N ALA A 278 2.60 8.12 27.14
CA ALA A 278 3.84 8.10 27.92
C ALA A 278 4.14 9.45 28.61
N LYS A 279 4.77 9.39 29.80
CA LYS A 279 5.31 10.57 30.49
C LYS A 279 6.40 11.22 29.62
N GLY A 280 6.16 12.45 29.18
CA GLY A 280 7.03 13.16 28.21
C GLY A 280 6.65 12.95 26.74
N GLY A 281 5.48 12.36 26.47
CA GLY A 281 4.86 12.32 25.15
C GLY A 281 4.35 13.68 24.66
N PHE A 282 3.78 13.67 23.46
CA PHE A 282 3.21 14.83 22.78
C PHE A 282 1.71 14.59 22.50
N PRO A 283 0.86 14.39 23.53
CA PRO A 283 -0.53 14.01 23.33
C PRO A 283 -1.32 15.01 22.49
N LYS A 284 -1.09 16.31 22.68
CA LYS A 284 -1.72 17.37 21.88
C LYS A 284 -1.39 17.25 20.39
N LEU A 285 -0.13 16.98 20.06
CA LEU A 285 0.32 16.80 18.67
C LEU A 285 -0.29 15.54 18.05
N VAL A 286 -0.31 14.42 18.79
CA VAL A 286 -0.93 13.17 18.31
C VAL A 286 -2.42 13.38 18.05
N VAL A 287 -3.15 14.01 18.98
CA VAL A 287 -4.57 14.30 18.81
C VAL A 287 -4.79 15.23 17.61
N ALA A 288 -4.03 16.31 17.51
CA ALA A 288 -4.13 17.23 16.38
C ALA A 288 -3.89 16.50 15.05
N ALA A 289 -2.86 15.66 14.95
CA ALA A 289 -2.56 14.91 13.73
C ALA A 289 -3.65 13.89 13.39
N LEU A 290 -4.21 13.19 14.38
CA LEU A 290 -5.32 12.26 14.18
C LEU A 290 -6.61 12.99 13.75
N VAL A 291 -6.91 14.15 14.34
CA VAL A 291 -8.06 14.98 13.96
C VAL A 291 -7.90 15.49 12.54
N VAL A 292 -6.72 16.00 12.17
CA VAL A 292 -6.44 16.43 10.79
C VAL A 292 -6.58 15.26 9.82
N SER A 293 -5.98 14.11 10.15
CA SER A 293 -6.05 12.91 9.29
C SER A 293 -7.50 12.43 9.12
N LEU A 294 -8.32 12.47 10.17
CA LEU A 294 -9.74 12.12 10.08
C LEU A 294 -10.55 13.18 9.30
N ALA A 295 -10.27 14.47 9.49
CA ALA A 295 -10.91 15.54 8.73
C ALA A 295 -10.63 15.41 7.23
N LEU A 296 -9.41 15.01 6.85
CA LEU A 296 -9.05 14.74 5.45
C LEU A 296 -9.92 13.62 4.83
N VAL A 297 -10.34 12.61 5.61
CA VAL A 297 -11.27 11.57 5.11
C VAL A 297 -12.59 12.21 4.66
N PHE A 298 -13.16 13.07 5.51
CA PHE A 298 -14.42 13.76 5.19
C PHE A 298 -14.26 14.76 4.04
N VAL A 299 -13.13 15.47 3.98
CA VAL A 299 -12.80 16.37 2.86
C VAL A 299 -12.71 15.58 1.55
N PHE A 300 -12.06 14.41 1.55
CA PHE A 300 -11.99 13.57 0.35
C PHE A 300 -13.37 13.03 -0.05
N TRP A 301 -14.21 12.58 0.89
CA TRP A 301 -15.57 12.18 0.55
C TRP A 301 -16.40 13.30 -0.05
N ALA A 302 -16.40 14.48 0.58
CA ALA A 302 -17.09 15.66 0.05
C ALA A 302 -16.53 16.06 -1.32
N GLY A 303 -15.21 16.07 -1.47
CA GLY A 303 -14.53 16.35 -2.73
C GLY A 303 -14.95 15.37 -3.82
N PHE A 304 -14.92 14.07 -3.57
CA PHE A 304 -15.31 13.07 -4.55
C PHE A 304 -16.80 13.14 -4.92
N SER A 305 -17.67 13.59 -4.00
CA SER A 305 -19.09 13.80 -4.29
C SER A 305 -19.36 15.02 -5.17
N VAL A 306 -18.48 16.03 -5.14
CA VAL A 306 -18.62 17.28 -5.90
C VAL A 306 -17.86 17.22 -7.24
N ASP A 307 -16.59 16.84 -7.19
CA ASP A 307 -15.71 16.71 -8.35
C ASP A 307 -14.77 15.51 -8.13
N TYR A 308 -15.20 14.37 -8.65
CA TYR A 308 -14.47 13.12 -8.51
C TYR A 308 -13.10 13.17 -9.20
N THR A 309 -13.04 13.72 -10.42
CA THR A 309 -11.83 13.71 -11.25
C THR A 309 -10.74 14.55 -10.61
N THR A 310 -11.03 15.79 -10.22
CA THR A 310 -10.05 16.66 -9.57
C THR A 310 -9.63 16.11 -8.21
N THR A 311 -10.60 15.63 -7.41
CA THR A 311 -10.29 15.06 -6.09
C THR A 311 -9.41 13.81 -6.20
N ARG A 312 -9.62 12.97 -7.23
CA ARG A 312 -8.77 11.82 -7.54
C ARG A 312 -7.34 12.25 -7.83
N ASP A 313 -7.15 13.23 -8.71
CA ASP A 313 -5.82 13.73 -9.10
C ASP A 313 -5.07 14.28 -7.87
N VAL A 314 -5.76 15.08 -7.05
CA VAL A 314 -5.20 15.56 -5.76
C VAL A 314 -4.86 14.40 -4.83
N TYR A 315 -5.77 13.45 -4.64
CA TYR A 315 -5.55 12.30 -3.77
C TYR A 315 -4.32 11.50 -4.19
N PHE A 316 -4.19 11.12 -5.46
CA PHE A 316 -3.05 10.33 -5.93
C PHE A 316 -1.74 11.12 -5.90
N ALA A 317 -1.78 12.43 -6.08
CA ALA A 317 -0.61 13.29 -5.89
C ALA A 317 -0.05 13.15 -4.45
N PHE A 318 -0.92 13.14 -3.45
CA PHE A 318 -0.54 12.99 -2.05
C PHE A 318 -0.35 11.53 -1.61
N ALA A 319 -0.98 10.56 -2.27
CA ALA A 319 -0.91 9.14 -1.92
C ALA A 319 0.53 8.61 -1.90
N ILE A 320 1.41 9.14 -2.76
CA ILE A 320 2.83 8.76 -2.76
C ILE A 320 3.49 8.93 -1.38
N ALA A 321 3.04 9.90 -0.57
CA ALA A 321 3.58 10.16 0.74
C ALA A 321 3.35 8.99 1.71
N HIS A 322 2.18 8.36 1.70
CA HIS A 322 1.95 7.18 2.54
C HIS A 322 2.78 6.00 2.06
N VAL A 323 2.87 5.78 0.74
CA VAL A 323 3.65 4.67 0.15
C VAL A 323 5.10 4.77 0.60
N MET A 324 5.66 5.98 0.57
CA MET A 324 7.00 6.21 1.09
C MET A 324 7.07 6.03 2.61
N ALA A 325 6.07 6.48 3.37
CA ALA A 325 6.05 6.30 4.82
C ALA A 325 6.11 4.82 5.23
N GLU A 326 5.56 3.89 4.44
CA GLU A 326 5.63 2.45 4.71
C GLU A 326 7.07 1.94 4.82
N PHE A 327 8.00 2.39 3.98
CA PHE A 327 9.36 1.85 3.89
C PHE A 327 10.15 1.96 5.19
N PRO A 328 10.28 3.15 5.84
CA PRO A 328 10.93 3.27 7.14
C PRO A 328 10.35 2.35 8.20
N PHE A 329 9.03 2.15 8.24
CA PHE A 329 8.42 1.28 9.26
C PHE A 329 8.60 -0.19 8.92
N LEU A 330 8.49 -0.58 7.65
CA LEU A 330 8.70 -1.95 7.20
C LEU A 330 10.14 -2.40 7.44
N ILE A 331 11.11 -1.63 6.97
CA ILE A 331 12.54 -1.92 7.12
C ILE A 331 12.93 -1.97 8.60
N LYS A 332 12.30 -1.14 9.45
CA LYS A 332 12.56 -1.16 10.89
C LYS A 332 12.16 -2.48 11.55
N MET A 333 11.19 -3.19 10.99
CA MET A 333 10.74 -4.49 11.47
C MET A 333 11.60 -5.66 10.98
N LEU A 334 12.40 -5.47 9.92
CA LEU A 334 13.39 -6.46 9.47
C LEU A 334 14.46 -6.66 10.52
#